data_AF-A0A8H6L269-F1
#
_entry.id   AF-A0A8H6L269-F1
#
_cell.length_a   1.000
_cell.length_b   1.000
_cell.length_c   1.000
_cell.angle_alpha   90.00
_cell.angle_beta   90.00
_cell.angle_gamma   90.00
#
_symmetry.space_group_name_H-M   'P 1'
#
loop_
_entity.id
_entity.type
_entity.pdbx_description
1 polymer ?
#
loop_
_entity_poly.entity_id
_entity_poly.type
_entity_poly.pdbx_seq_one_letter_code
_entity_poly.pdbx_strand_id
1 'polypeptide(L)'
;MGKKEIVPPPEPKNKLFFSFGPDESSFFSSPLYRRWSENSPEESKKLLPDADPNKPEPETPPLEGHQFFSSMKRAMSHKKEEIVEPQPYHVSYGDNGSWFLIWDNGEHDENLRGAYPSLLQWMHENQSSLTDGSLNVSLGPKGAFFAWCTESCRWDNVPASFTAEIQKMLCHDGWKRRPRRVQFGVNESYVIVCDDGTWYPHGLEENYEGLMELLTSSGKMKTLSLDAYGPDTYFLVSETGNVHWKVPQTWDNVVEDVSNTYMTGHRVRTGSMPMDKDLTYSKEPKQGKGKANPGTMTKWLSGANAALQVGQLVITADPGQCQHQ
;
A
#
# COMPACT_ATOMS: atom_id res chain seq x y z
N MET A 1 25.40 44.12 9.42
CA MET A 1 24.39 43.63 8.47
C MET A 1 24.40 42.11 8.55
N GLY A 2 23.41 41.51 9.23
CA GLY A 2 23.31 40.05 9.33
C GLY A 2 22.77 39.48 8.03
N LYS A 3 23.47 38.49 7.45
CA LYS A 3 22.93 37.72 6.33
C LYS A 3 21.74 36.93 6.84
N LYS A 4 20.55 37.22 6.29
CA LYS A 4 19.35 36.44 6.54
C LYS A 4 19.57 35.08 5.86
N GLU A 5 19.73 34.03 6.66
CA GLU A 5 19.83 32.67 6.17
C GLU A 5 18.49 32.30 5.54
N ILE A 6 18.52 32.09 4.22
CA ILE A 6 17.34 31.63 3.48
C ILE A 6 17.28 30.13 3.73
N VAL A 7 16.41 29.71 4.66
CA VAL A 7 16.06 28.30 4.82
C VAL A 7 15.33 27.89 3.54
N PRO A 8 15.85 26.93 2.76
CA PRO A 8 15.16 26.46 1.57
C PRO A 8 13.80 25.87 1.98
N PRO A 9 12.75 26.02 1.14
CA PRO A 9 11.46 25.41 1.42
C PRO A 9 11.63 23.88 1.56
N PRO A 10 10.87 23.24 2.46
CA PRO A 10 10.92 21.78 2.60
C PRO A 10 10.61 21.12 1.26
N GLU A 11 11.43 20.14 0.87
CA GLU A 11 11.27 19.46 -0.42
C GLU A 11 9.88 18.79 -0.52
N PRO A 12 9.14 18.99 -1.61
CA PRO A 12 7.87 18.30 -1.82
C PRO A 12 8.12 16.80 -1.92
N LYS A 13 7.60 16.06 -0.94
CA LYS A 13 7.68 14.60 -0.89
C LYS A 13 6.67 14.01 -1.88
N ASN A 14 6.82 14.19 -3.20
CA ASN A 14 5.97 13.44 -4.14
C ASN A 14 6.37 11.98 -4.05
N LYS A 15 5.62 11.23 -3.26
CA LYS A 15 5.69 9.80 -3.11
C LYS A 15 4.52 9.24 -3.91
N LEU A 16 4.82 8.28 -4.78
CA LEU A 16 3.79 7.58 -5.53
C LEU A 16 3.32 6.38 -4.70
N PHE A 17 2.01 6.23 -4.59
CA PHE A 17 1.40 5.05 -3.99
C PHE A 17 0.27 4.57 -4.87
N PHE A 18 0.19 3.25 -4.93
CA PHE A 18 -0.86 2.49 -5.55
C PHE A 18 -1.37 1.55 -4.46
N SER A 19 -2.68 1.39 -4.34
CA SER A 19 -3.29 0.37 -3.48
C SER A 19 -4.44 -0.28 -4.24
N PHE A 20 -4.53 -1.60 -4.19
CA PHE A 20 -5.66 -2.37 -4.71
C PHE A 20 -6.65 -2.62 -3.57
N GLY A 21 -7.93 -2.49 -3.84
CA GLY A 21 -9.01 -2.82 -2.92
C GLY A 21 -9.94 -3.90 -3.49
N PRO A 22 -10.93 -4.33 -2.70
CA PRO A 22 -11.91 -5.32 -3.14
C PRO A 22 -12.73 -4.81 -4.33
N ASP A 23 -13.36 -5.73 -5.07
CA ASP A 23 -14.29 -5.44 -6.17
C ASP A 23 -13.69 -4.54 -7.27
N GLU A 24 -12.43 -4.77 -7.65
CA GLU A 24 -11.71 -3.95 -8.62
C GLU A 24 -11.64 -2.46 -8.22
N SER A 25 -11.59 -2.16 -6.92
CA SER A 25 -11.29 -0.80 -6.47
C SER A 25 -9.78 -0.57 -6.45
N SER A 26 -9.36 0.66 -6.69
CA SER A 26 -7.96 1.07 -6.53
C SER A 26 -7.84 2.52 -6.12
N PHE A 27 -6.69 2.84 -5.54
CA PHE A 27 -6.33 4.20 -5.21
C PHE A 27 -4.94 4.56 -5.68
N PHE A 28 -4.82 5.81 -6.11
CA PHE A 28 -3.60 6.42 -6.54
C PHE A 28 -3.41 7.72 -5.79
N SER A 29 -2.40 7.79 -4.93
CA SER A 29 -1.98 9.07 -4.39
C SER A 29 -0.99 9.71 -5.36
N SER A 30 -1.43 10.78 -5.99
CA SER A 30 -0.53 11.70 -6.67
C SER A 30 -1.13 13.10 -6.54
N PRO A 31 -0.32 14.16 -6.36
CA PRO A 31 -0.76 15.54 -6.59
C PRO A 31 -1.42 15.73 -7.96
N LEU A 32 -1.27 14.74 -8.85
CA LEU A 32 -1.84 14.69 -10.19
C LEU A 32 -3.13 13.90 -10.29
N TYR A 33 -3.50 13.05 -9.31
CA TYR A 33 -4.88 12.55 -9.23
C TYR A 33 -5.85 13.72 -9.05
N ARG A 34 -5.44 14.73 -8.27
CA ARG A 34 -6.12 16.04 -8.22
C ARG A 34 -6.25 16.64 -9.62
N ARG A 35 -5.14 16.80 -10.33
CA ARG A 35 -5.14 17.41 -11.67
C ARG A 35 -5.93 16.60 -12.71
N TRP A 36 -5.96 15.28 -12.60
CA TRP A 36 -6.74 14.39 -13.47
C TRP A 36 -8.23 14.43 -13.12
N SER A 37 -8.60 14.31 -11.85
CA SER A 37 -10.01 14.38 -11.39
C SER A 37 -10.63 15.77 -11.63
N GLU A 38 -9.86 16.85 -11.52
CA GLU A 38 -10.29 18.20 -11.87
C GLU A 38 -10.52 18.37 -13.39
N ASN A 39 -9.79 17.64 -14.23
CA ASN A 39 -9.86 17.75 -15.70
C ASN A 39 -10.72 16.67 -16.38
N SER A 40 -11.04 15.57 -15.70
CA SER A 40 -11.86 14.45 -16.22
C SER A 40 -12.85 13.91 -15.17
N PRO A 41 -13.83 14.71 -14.68
CA PRO A 41 -14.74 14.31 -13.60
C PRO A 41 -15.60 13.09 -13.96
N GLU A 42 -15.95 12.92 -15.24
CA GLU A 42 -16.74 11.81 -15.77
C GLU A 42 -16.01 10.47 -15.70
N GLU A 43 -14.68 10.45 -15.86
CA GLU A 43 -13.88 9.23 -15.77
C GLU A 43 -13.58 8.84 -14.32
N SER A 44 -13.46 9.81 -13.42
CA SER A 44 -13.35 9.55 -11.98
C SER A 44 -14.58 8.82 -11.41
N LYS A 45 -15.77 9.04 -12.01
CA LYS A 45 -17.01 8.33 -11.65
C LYS A 45 -17.04 6.89 -12.14
N LYS A 46 -16.33 6.55 -13.24
CA LYS A 46 -16.27 5.19 -13.81
C LYS A 46 -15.35 4.23 -13.04
N LEU A 47 -14.43 4.78 -12.23
CA LEU A 47 -13.60 4.02 -11.29
C LEU A 47 -14.35 3.67 -9.99
N LEU A 48 -15.61 4.07 -9.90
CA LEU A 48 -16.53 3.67 -8.85
C LEU A 48 -17.56 2.72 -9.46
N PRO A 49 -17.96 1.66 -8.75
CA PRO A 49 -18.93 0.70 -9.28
C PRO A 49 -20.21 1.43 -9.73
N ASP A 50 -20.58 1.27 -11.00
CA ASP A 50 -21.77 1.85 -11.60
C ASP A 50 -23.03 1.40 -10.82
N ALA A 51 -23.76 2.36 -10.25
CA ALA A 51 -25.11 2.12 -9.78
C ALA A 51 -26.04 2.04 -11.00
N ASP A 52 -26.55 0.85 -11.31
CA ASP A 52 -27.57 0.62 -12.33
C ASP A 52 -28.84 1.41 -12.00
N PRO A 53 -29.22 2.43 -12.80
CA PRO A 53 -30.36 3.31 -12.51
C PRO A 53 -31.72 2.59 -12.62
N ASN A 54 -31.76 1.35 -13.13
CA ASN A 54 -32.99 0.58 -13.31
C ASN A 54 -33.11 -0.61 -12.35
N LYS A 55 -32.13 -0.84 -11.48
CA LYS A 55 -32.21 -1.89 -10.45
C LYS A 55 -32.89 -1.30 -9.21
N PRO A 56 -34.04 -1.82 -8.75
CA PRO A 56 -34.66 -1.34 -7.53
C PRO A 56 -33.66 -1.48 -6.39
N GLU A 57 -33.41 -0.37 -5.68
CA GLU A 57 -32.52 -0.33 -4.52
C GLU A 57 -32.86 -1.50 -3.59
N PRO A 58 -31.93 -2.45 -3.35
CA PRO A 58 -32.06 -3.27 -2.16
C PRO A 58 -32.07 -2.31 -0.97
N GLU A 59 -32.84 -2.60 0.08
CA GLU A 59 -32.88 -1.86 1.37
C GLU A 59 -31.54 -1.91 2.14
N THR A 60 -30.42 -2.01 1.43
CA THR A 60 -29.07 -1.78 1.91
C THR A 60 -28.76 -0.29 1.92
N PRO A 61 -28.08 0.21 2.96
CA PRO A 61 -27.64 1.60 3.04
C PRO A 61 -26.79 1.97 1.81
N PRO A 62 -26.79 3.26 1.39
CA PRO A 62 -26.26 3.71 0.11
C PRO A 62 -24.81 3.29 -0.11
N LEU A 63 -24.44 2.98 -1.37
CA LEU A 63 -23.06 2.70 -1.75
C LEU A 63 -22.16 3.90 -1.44
N GLU A 64 -21.27 3.68 -0.48
CA GLU A 64 -20.63 4.70 0.36
C GLU A 64 -19.27 5.20 -0.14
N GLY A 65 -18.95 5.02 -1.44
CA GLY A 65 -17.82 5.74 -2.05
C GLY A 65 -17.89 7.25 -1.74
N HIS A 66 -19.11 7.77 -1.60
CA HIS A 66 -19.40 9.12 -1.12
C HIS A 66 -18.73 9.53 0.20
N GLN A 67 -18.55 8.65 1.20
CA GLN A 67 -17.93 9.02 2.49
C GLN A 67 -16.42 9.26 2.34
N PHE A 68 -15.72 8.39 1.62
CA PHE A 68 -14.30 8.58 1.29
C PHE A 68 -14.07 9.91 0.57
N PHE A 69 -14.87 10.17 -0.49
CA PHE A 69 -14.79 11.45 -1.20
C PHE A 69 -15.27 12.64 -0.37
N SER A 70 -16.13 12.45 0.63
CA SER A 70 -16.58 13.51 1.53
C SER A 70 -15.51 13.90 2.53
N SER A 71 -14.73 12.95 3.07
CA SER A 71 -13.54 13.26 3.87
C SER A 71 -12.51 14.03 3.03
N MET A 72 -12.27 13.57 1.79
CA MET A 72 -11.46 14.31 0.81
C MET A 72 -12.01 15.73 0.55
N LYS A 73 -13.33 15.88 0.34
CA LYS A 73 -13.97 17.19 0.11
C LYS A 73 -13.98 18.09 1.34
N ARG A 74 -14.05 17.53 2.54
CA ARG A 74 -14.01 18.29 3.80
C ARG A 74 -12.66 18.97 4.00
N ALA A 75 -11.56 18.32 3.58
CA ALA A 75 -10.25 18.95 3.51
C ALA A 75 -10.20 20.13 2.51
N MET A 76 -11.07 20.15 1.48
CA MET A 76 -11.06 21.14 0.38
C MET A 76 -11.86 22.44 0.65
N SER A 77 -12.47 22.66 1.82
CA SER A 77 -13.51 23.69 2.01
C SER A 77 -13.13 24.95 2.83
N HIS A 78 -11.86 25.23 3.15
CA HIS A 78 -11.52 26.39 4.00
C HIS A 78 -10.51 27.39 3.38
N LYS A 79 -10.97 28.66 3.33
CA LYS A 79 -10.30 29.98 3.25
C LYS A 79 -9.06 30.22 2.37
N LYS A 80 -9.09 31.43 1.77
CA LYS A 80 -8.20 32.07 0.78
C LYS A 80 -6.77 32.42 1.28
N GLU A 81 -6.22 31.64 2.21
CA GLU A 81 -4.78 31.60 2.45
C GLU A 81 -4.22 30.47 1.58
N GLU A 82 -2.96 30.57 1.16
CA GLU A 82 -2.28 29.49 0.42
C GLU A 82 -2.01 28.32 1.39
N ILE A 83 -3.09 27.67 1.81
CA ILE A 83 -3.05 26.47 2.64
C ILE A 83 -2.54 25.38 1.71
N VAL A 84 -1.31 24.92 1.96
CA VAL A 84 -0.79 23.72 1.34
C VAL A 84 -1.67 22.57 1.82
N GLU A 85 -2.57 22.12 0.95
CA GLU A 85 -3.48 21.02 1.26
C GLU A 85 -2.67 19.74 1.51
N PRO A 86 -2.96 19.02 2.62
CA PRO A 86 -2.29 17.76 2.90
C PRO A 86 -2.51 16.76 1.77
N GLN A 87 -1.47 16.02 1.42
CA GLN A 87 -1.52 15.02 0.35
C GLN A 87 -1.63 13.63 0.96
N PRO A 88 -2.40 12.71 0.34
CA PRO A 88 -2.42 11.31 0.73
C PRO A 88 -1.01 10.73 0.72
N TYR A 89 -0.58 10.26 1.88
CA TYR A 89 0.69 9.63 2.12
C TYR A 89 0.60 8.11 2.06
N HIS A 90 -0.44 7.47 2.56
CA HIS A 90 -0.53 6.00 2.52
C HIS A 90 -1.97 5.60 2.50
N VAL A 91 -2.31 4.62 1.67
CA VAL A 91 -3.66 4.06 1.60
C VAL A 91 -3.60 2.55 1.65
N SER A 92 -4.43 1.97 2.49
CA SER A 92 -4.63 0.53 2.57
C SER A 92 -6.11 0.20 2.47
N TYR A 93 -6.44 -0.79 1.65
CA TYR A 93 -7.79 -1.33 1.55
C TYR A 93 -7.89 -2.67 2.26
N GLY A 94 -9.04 -2.88 2.90
CA GLY A 94 -9.39 -4.10 3.61
C GLY A 94 -10.75 -4.63 3.18
N ASP A 95 -11.21 -5.67 3.86
CA ASP A 95 -12.47 -6.33 3.53
C ASP A 95 -13.67 -5.41 3.72
N ASN A 96 -14.78 -5.78 3.06
CA ASN A 96 -16.09 -5.13 3.23
C ASN A 96 -16.06 -3.63 2.93
N GLY A 97 -15.16 -3.18 2.06
CA GLY A 97 -14.96 -1.77 1.73
C GLY A 97 -14.26 -0.97 2.83
N SER A 98 -13.52 -1.65 3.71
CA SER A 98 -12.72 -0.98 4.74
C SER A 98 -11.51 -0.29 4.10
N TRP A 99 -11.09 0.83 4.67
CA TRP A 99 -9.91 1.54 4.22
C TRP A 99 -9.24 2.32 5.36
N PHE A 100 -7.95 2.57 5.18
CA PHE A 100 -7.13 3.40 6.04
C PHE A 100 -6.33 4.37 5.18
N LEU A 101 -6.33 5.65 5.55
CA LEU A 101 -5.65 6.72 4.84
C LEU A 101 -4.78 7.51 5.81
N ILE A 102 -3.52 7.72 5.45
CA ILE A 102 -2.58 8.57 6.16
C ILE A 102 -2.25 9.74 5.24
N TRP A 103 -2.20 10.93 5.80
CA TRP A 103 -1.84 12.16 5.12
C TRP A 103 -0.36 12.50 5.36
N ASP A 104 0.24 13.33 4.51
CA ASP A 104 1.65 13.70 4.59
C ASP A 104 2.00 14.59 5.79
N ASN A 105 1.01 15.22 6.41
CA ASN A 105 1.09 15.92 7.69
C ASN A 105 1.02 14.97 8.91
N GLY A 106 0.85 13.66 8.70
CA GLY A 106 0.76 12.65 9.75
C GLY A 106 -0.65 12.42 10.31
N GLU A 107 -1.64 13.21 9.90
CA GLU A 107 -3.05 12.92 10.20
C GLU A 107 -3.49 11.63 9.48
N HIS A 108 -4.57 11.03 9.94
CA HIS A 108 -5.14 9.85 9.31
C HIS A 108 -6.66 9.90 9.35
N ASP A 109 -7.27 9.19 8.40
CA ASP A 109 -8.70 8.90 8.34
C ASP A 109 -8.87 7.39 8.15
N GLU A 110 -9.95 6.84 8.70
CA GLU A 110 -10.29 5.45 8.52
C GLU A 110 -11.78 5.20 8.31
N ASN A 111 -12.08 4.10 7.62
CA ASN A 111 -13.37 3.43 7.69
C ASN A 111 -13.10 1.94 7.85
N LEU A 112 -13.11 1.42 9.08
CA LEU A 112 -12.80 0.01 9.36
C LEU A 112 -14.04 -0.90 9.37
N ARG A 113 -15.25 -0.35 9.23
CA ARG A 113 -16.56 -1.04 9.15
C ARG A 113 -16.77 -2.20 10.13
N GLY A 114 -16.11 -2.16 11.30
CA GLY A 114 -16.11 -3.26 12.25
C GLY A 114 -15.39 -4.54 11.80
N ALA A 115 -14.77 -4.55 10.61
CA ALA A 115 -13.98 -5.68 10.11
C ALA A 115 -12.63 -5.83 10.86
N TYR A 116 -12.16 -4.74 11.47
CA TYR A 116 -10.87 -4.70 12.19
C TYR A 116 -11.04 -4.16 13.63
N PRO A 117 -11.80 -4.84 14.50
CA PRO A 117 -12.10 -4.33 15.84
C PRO A 117 -10.85 -4.23 16.73
N SER A 118 -9.92 -5.18 16.60
CA SER A 118 -8.67 -5.18 17.35
C SER A 118 -7.68 -4.10 16.88
N LEU A 119 -7.71 -3.71 15.60
CA LEU A 119 -6.98 -2.54 15.10
C LEU A 119 -7.54 -1.26 15.70
N LEU A 120 -8.86 -1.07 15.63
CA LEU A 120 -9.53 0.12 16.16
C LEU A 120 -9.26 0.28 17.65
N GLN A 121 -9.38 -0.81 18.42
CA GLN A 121 -9.05 -0.83 19.83
C GLN A 121 -7.59 -0.41 20.07
N TRP A 122 -6.63 -1.02 19.36
CA TRP A 122 -5.22 -0.69 19.48
C TRP A 122 -4.94 0.77 19.16
N MET A 123 -5.58 1.34 18.13
CA MET A 123 -5.43 2.76 17.79
C MET A 123 -5.94 3.68 18.90
N HIS A 124 -7.08 3.37 19.51
CA HIS A 124 -7.59 4.13 20.66
C HIS A 124 -6.65 4.07 21.86
N GLU A 125 -6.06 2.91 22.14
CA GLU A 125 -5.10 2.73 23.24
C GLU A 125 -3.78 3.47 23.01
N ASN A 126 -3.41 3.73 21.75
CA ASN A 126 -2.14 4.35 21.37
C ASN A 126 -2.28 5.77 20.81
N GLN A 127 -3.43 6.44 21.00
CA GLN A 127 -3.77 7.70 20.32
C GLN A 127 -2.70 8.80 20.45
N SER A 128 -2.01 8.89 21.59
CA SER A 128 -0.92 9.86 21.82
C SER A 128 0.30 9.63 20.92
N SER A 129 0.57 8.38 20.57
CA SER A 129 1.75 7.96 19.80
C SER A 129 1.49 7.94 18.30
N LEU A 130 0.22 8.05 17.87
CA LEU A 130 -0.16 8.08 16.46
C LEU A 130 0.03 9.44 15.80
N THR A 131 0.18 10.52 16.58
CA THR A 131 0.26 11.90 16.05
C THR A 131 1.65 12.29 15.52
N ASP A 132 2.65 11.43 15.66
CA ASP A 132 4.03 11.71 15.22
C ASP A 132 4.26 11.43 13.72
N GLY A 133 3.23 10.98 13.00
CA GLY A 133 3.32 10.61 11.58
C GLY A 133 4.10 9.31 11.32
N SER A 134 4.39 8.53 12.37
CA SER A 134 5.04 7.21 12.25
C SER A 134 4.07 6.07 12.00
N LEU A 135 2.77 6.31 12.16
CA LEU A 135 1.74 5.30 11.95
C LEU A 135 1.82 4.74 10.53
N ASN A 136 1.79 3.42 10.44
CA ASN A 136 1.61 2.70 9.19
C ASN A 136 0.63 1.55 9.46
N VAL A 137 -0.35 1.41 8.56
CA VAL A 137 -1.38 0.37 8.64
C VAL A 137 -1.47 -0.34 7.31
N SER A 138 -1.36 -1.66 7.35
CA SER A 138 -1.59 -2.55 6.24
C SER A 138 -2.80 -3.41 6.57
N LEU A 139 -3.87 -3.22 5.82
CA LEU A 139 -5.07 -4.05 5.83
C LEU A 139 -4.92 -5.15 4.79
N GLY A 140 -5.47 -6.31 5.11
CA GLY A 140 -5.46 -7.50 4.28
C GLY A 140 -6.78 -8.28 4.43
N PRO A 141 -6.89 -9.40 3.71
CA PRO A 141 -8.12 -10.16 3.62
C PRO A 141 -8.43 -10.90 4.94
N LYS A 142 -9.69 -11.27 5.14
CA LYS A 142 -10.22 -11.95 6.33
C LYS A 142 -9.94 -11.20 7.64
N GLY A 143 -9.98 -9.88 7.62
CA GLY A 143 -9.68 -9.04 8.78
C GLY A 143 -8.19 -9.06 9.18
N ALA A 144 -7.30 -9.54 8.32
CA ALA A 144 -5.86 -9.52 8.55
C ALA A 144 -5.34 -8.08 8.55
N PHE A 145 -4.54 -7.71 9.54
CA PHE A 145 -3.84 -6.44 9.49
C PHE A 145 -2.48 -6.49 10.18
N PHE A 146 -1.63 -5.55 9.79
CA PHE A 146 -0.40 -5.20 10.48
C PHE A 146 -0.35 -3.69 10.62
N ALA A 147 -0.23 -3.21 11.86
CA ALA A 147 -0.10 -1.80 12.17
C ALA A 147 1.13 -1.58 13.07
N TRP A 148 1.82 -0.47 12.86
CA TRP A 148 2.92 -0.08 13.73
C TRP A 148 3.08 1.44 13.79
N CYS A 149 3.64 1.91 14.89
CA CYS A 149 4.10 3.27 15.12
C CYS A 149 5.49 3.22 15.80
N THR A 150 6.05 4.37 16.15
CA THR A 150 7.36 4.47 16.80
C THR A 150 7.48 3.60 18.06
N GLU A 151 6.40 3.49 18.84
CA GLU A 151 6.42 2.90 20.19
C GLU A 151 5.84 1.49 20.27
N SER A 152 4.96 1.12 19.34
CA SER A 152 4.27 -0.16 19.40
C SER A 152 3.93 -0.71 18.02
N CYS A 153 3.66 -2.02 17.98
CA CYS A 153 3.12 -2.67 16.79
C CYS A 153 2.07 -3.70 17.18
N ARG A 154 1.14 -3.94 16.26
CA ARG A 154 0.04 -4.88 16.45
C ARG A 154 -0.30 -5.54 15.12
N TRP A 155 -0.63 -6.81 15.19
CA TRP A 155 -1.21 -7.55 14.08
C TRP A 155 -2.25 -8.52 14.59
N ASP A 156 -3.18 -8.87 13.71
CA ASP A 156 -4.22 -9.85 13.98
C ASP A 156 -4.64 -10.53 12.67
N ASN A 157 -5.14 -11.76 12.76
CA ASN A 157 -5.58 -12.58 11.62
C ASN A 157 -4.57 -12.70 10.45
N VAL A 158 -3.27 -12.54 10.71
CA VAL A 158 -2.20 -12.67 9.72
C VAL A 158 -1.71 -14.12 9.59
N PRO A 159 -1.08 -14.50 8.46
CA PRO A 159 -0.49 -15.83 8.30
C PRO A 159 0.53 -16.17 9.40
N ALA A 160 0.63 -17.45 9.77
CA ALA A 160 1.60 -17.90 10.78
C ALA A 160 3.05 -17.63 10.34
N SER A 161 3.34 -17.78 9.04
CA SER A 161 4.63 -17.43 8.42
C SER A 161 4.97 -15.95 8.61
N PHE A 162 3.98 -15.07 8.46
CA PHE A 162 4.15 -13.63 8.70
C PHE A 162 4.51 -13.34 10.16
N THR A 163 3.80 -13.95 11.11
CA THR A 163 4.09 -13.79 12.54
C THR A 163 5.52 -14.22 12.87
N ALA A 164 5.96 -15.37 12.36
CA ALA A 164 7.32 -15.85 12.56
C ALA A 164 8.36 -14.89 11.94
N GLU A 165 8.07 -14.28 10.80
CA GLU A 165 8.97 -13.33 10.14
C GLU A 165 9.09 -12.01 10.92
N ILE A 166 7.96 -11.44 11.37
CA ILE A 166 7.96 -10.25 12.23
C ILE A 166 8.72 -10.50 13.53
N GLN A 167 8.54 -11.67 14.16
CA GLN A 167 9.27 -12.03 15.38
C GLN A 167 10.80 -12.09 15.17
N LYS A 168 11.28 -12.48 13.98
CA LYS A 168 12.74 -12.45 13.67
C LYS A 168 13.27 -11.03 13.55
N MET A 169 12.44 -10.12 13.01
CA MET A 169 12.75 -8.70 12.80
C MET A 169 12.76 -7.90 14.11
N LEU A 170 12.03 -8.37 15.11
CA LEU A 170 12.03 -7.83 16.47
C LEU A 170 13.24 -8.33 17.28
N CYS A 171 13.77 -7.48 18.15
CA CYS A 171 14.72 -7.79 19.22
C CYS A 171 14.23 -7.19 20.54
N HIS A 172 14.92 -7.51 21.65
CA HIS A 172 14.62 -6.90 22.95
C HIS A 172 14.72 -5.37 22.93
N ASP A 173 15.62 -4.81 22.12
CA ASP A 173 15.85 -3.37 21.99
C ASP A 173 15.02 -2.70 20.86
N GLY A 174 14.01 -3.39 20.31
CA GLY A 174 13.14 -2.88 19.25
C GLY A 174 13.32 -3.57 17.89
N TRP A 175 13.41 -2.80 16.81
CA TRP A 175 13.48 -3.36 15.45
C TRP A 175 14.92 -3.56 15.00
N LYS A 176 15.32 -4.81 14.68
CA LYS A 176 16.57 -5.07 13.94
C LYS A 176 16.50 -4.50 12.53
N ARG A 177 15.33 -4.69 11.90
CA ARG A 177 14.96 -4.15 10.60
C ARG A 177 13.48 -3.79 10.67
N ARG A 178 13.18 -2.50 10.65
CA ARG A 178 11.82 -2.01 10.81
C ARG A 178 11.04 -2.20 9.51
N PRO A 179 9.90 -2.90 9.52
CA PRO A 179 8.97 -2.91 8.40
C PRO A 179 8.54 -1.48 8.09
N ARG A 180 8.76 -1.02 6.87
CA ARG A 180 8.24 0.25 6.36
C ARG A 180 6.84 0.06 5.83
N ARG A 181 6.62 -1.02 5.08
CA ARG A 181 5.33 -1.39 4.47
C ARG A 181 5.14 -2.89 4.49
N VAL A 182 3.90 -3.29 4.65
CA VAL A 182 3.46 -4.67 4.45
C VAL A 182 2.38 -4.66 3.37
N GLN A 183 2.44 -5.62 2.46
CA GLN A 183 1.41 -5.84 1.45
C GLN A 183 0.95 -7.28 1.57
N PHE A 184 -0.33 -7.46 1.84
CA PHE A 184 -0.96 -8.78 1.81
C PHE A 184 -1.44 -9.04 0.39
N GLY A 185 -1.18 -10.26 -0.09
CA GLY A 185 -1.66 -10.76 -1.36
C GLY A 185 -2.69 -11.88 -1.17
N VAL A 186 -3.06 -12.53 -2.26
CA VAL A 186 -3.95 -13.69 -2.24
C VAL A 186 -3.26 -14.91 -1.58
N ASN A 187 -4.05 -15.87 -1.08
CA ASN A 187 -3.56 -17.15 -0.57
C ASN A 187 -2.43 -17.04 0.48
N GLU A 188 -2.58 -16.14 1.46
CA GLU A 188 -1.62 -15.91 2.54
C GLU A 188 -0.24 -15.40 2.09
N SER A 189 -0.13 -14.99 0.82
CA SER A 189 1.08 -14.35 0.32
C SER A 189 1.25 -12.95 0.90
N TYR A 190 2.50 -12.52 1.05
CA TYR A 190 2.80 -11.17 1.50
C TYR A 190 4.19 -10.72 1.07
N VAL A 191 4.40 -9.40 1.13
CA VAL A 191 5.73 -8.80 1.09
C VAL A 191 5.89 -7.79 2.20
N ILE A 192 6.97 -7.94 2.96
CA ILE A 192 7.43 -6.92 3.91
C ILE A 192 8.53 -6.12 3.22
N VAL A 193 8.39 -4.80 3.14
CA VAL A 193 9.44 -3.88 2.70
C VAL A 193 9.94 -3.11 3.91
N CYS A 194 11.23 -3.20 4.21
CA CYS A 194 11.87 -2.51 5.35
C CYS A 194 12.34 -1.10 4.99
N ASP A 195 12.71 -0.32 6.01
CA ASP A 195 13.17 1.06 5.84
C ASP A 195 14.43 1.21 4.97
N ASP A 196 15.31 0.20 4.98
CA ASP A 196 16.53 0.15 4.17
C ASP A 196 16.29 -0.28 2.71
N GLY A 197 15.03 -0.52 2.33
CA GLY A 197 14.59 -0.99 1.03
C GLY A 197 14.74 -2.49 0.81
N THR A 198 15.21 -3.25 1.82
CA THR A 198 15.19 -4.72 1.78
C THR A 198 13.75 -5.24 1.83
N TRP A 199 13.53 -6.43 1.29
CA TRP A 199 12.20 -7.01 1.22
C TRP A 199 12.21 -8.51 1.51
N TYR A 200 11.08 -9.01 2.01
CA TYR A 200 10.89 -10.39 2.45
C TYR A 200 9.59 -10.92 1.84
N PRO A 201 9.67 -11.74 0.79
CA PRO A 201 8.50 -12.29 0.12
C PRO A 201 8.03 -13.57 0.85
N HIS A 202 6.76 -13.89 0.69
CA HIS A 202 6.22 -15.21 1.03
C HIS A 202 5.09 -15.57 0.08
N GLY A 203 5.13 -16.78 -0.48
CA GLY A 203 4.04 -17.34 -1.29
C GLY A 203 3.73 -16.58 -2.57
N LEU A 204 4.70 -15.88 -3.17
CA LEU A 204 4.47 -15.08 -4.38
C LEU A 204 4.51 -15.92 -5.65
N GLU A 205 5.33 -16.97 -5.67
CA GLU A 205 5.63 -17.79 -6.84
C GLU A 205 4.39 -18.45 -7.46
N GLU A 206 3.43 -18.80 -6.61
CA GLU A 206 2.19 -19.47 -7.02
C GLU A 206 1.10 -18.49 -7.48
N ASN A 207 1.19 -17.23 -7.06
CA ASN A 207 0.09 -16.27 -7.14
C ASN A 207 0.39 -15.06 -8.03
N TYR A 208 1.67 -14.75 -8.28
CA TYR A 208 2.10 -13.58 -9.06
C TYR A 208 3.22 -14.01 -10.02
N GLU A 209 2.84 -14.35 -11.25
CA GLU A 209 3.77 -14.89 -12.24
C GLU A 209 4.85 -13.86 -12.58
N GLY A 210 6.12 -14.28 -12.56
CA GLY A 210 7.27 -13.42 -12.87
C GLY A 210 7.63 -12.39 -11.80
N LEU A 211 6.79 -12.13 -10.79
CA LEU A 211 7.03 -11.10 -9.79
C LEU A 211 8.31 -11.38 -8.98
N MET A 212 8.59 -12.63 -8.62
CA MET A 212 9.81 -12.98 -7.88
C MET A 212 11.11 -12.72 -8.65
N GLU A 213 11.11 -12.96 -9.96
CA GLU A 213 12.25 -12.65 -10.83
C GLU A 213 12.43 -11.13 -10.95
N LEU A 214 11.32 -10.40 -11.06
CA LEU A 214 11.31 -8.95 -11.08
C LEU A 214 11.83 -8.34 -9.78
N LEU A 215 11.38 -8.85 -8.62
CA LEU A 215 11.84 -8.40 -7.30
C LEU A 215 13.35 -8.62 -7.15
N THR A 216 13.83 -9.79 -7.57
CA THR A 216 15.25 -10.17 -7.50
C THR A 216 16.11 -9.28 -8.41
N SER A 217 15.66 -8.98 -9.63
CA SER A 217 16.39 -8.13 -10.58
C SER A 217 16.31 -6.63 -10.26
N SER A 218 15.23 -6.18 -9.61
CA SER A 218 15.03 -4.77 -9.23
C SER A 218 15.87 -4.34 -8.03
N GLY A 219 16.32 -5.28 -7.19
CA GLY A 219 17.11 -5.00 -5.99
C GLY A 219 16.28 -4.37 -4.88
N LYS A 220 16.61 -3.14 -4.48
CA LYS A 220 15.90 -2.44 -3.39
C LYS A 220 14.58 -1.84 -3.87
N MET A 221 13.56 -1.90 -3.01
CA MET A 221 12.23 -1.42 -3.34
C MET A 221 11.84 -0.16 -2.60
N LYS A 222 11.19 0.75 -3.32
CA LYS A 222 10.56 1.93 -2.75
C LYS A 222 9.12 1.65 -2.34
N THR A 223 8.34 1.05 -3.23
CA THR A 223 6.99 0.56 -2.92
C THR A 223 6.62 -0.64 -3.77
N LEU A 224 5.75 -1.47 -3.22
CA LEU A 224 5.04 -2.55 -3.88
C LEU A 224 3.59 -2.46 -3.44
N SER A 225 2.66 -2.79 -4.32
CA SER A 225 1.27 -3.06 -4.02
C SER A 225 0.90 -4.39 -4.65
N LEU A 226 0.31 -5.26 -3.84
CA LEU A 226 -0.28 -6.52 -4.31
C LEU A 226 -1.79 -6.36 -4.32
N ASP A 227 -2.46 -7.00 -5.27
CA ASP A 227 -3.89 -7.23 -5.16
C ASP A 227 -4.14 -8.40 -4.18
N ALA A 228 -4.82 -8.10 -3.08
CA ALA A 228 -5.17 -9.08 -2.04
C ALA A 228 -6.37 -9.96 -2.43
N TYR A 229 -7.09 -9.59 -3.49
CA TYR A 229 -8.37 -10.20 -3.90
C TYR A 229 -8.27 -10.88 -5.27
N GLY A 230 -7.30 -10.48 -6.10
CA GLY A 230 -6.98 -11.07 -7.39
C GLY A 230 -5.55 -11.58 -7.47
N PRO A 231 -5.30 -12.77 -8.05
CA PRO A 231 -3.94 -13.19 -8.36
C PRO A 231 -3.36 -12.32 -9.48
N ASP A 232 -2.02 -12.32 -9.57
CA ASP A 232 -1.27 -11.83 -10.73
C ASP A 232 -1.47 -10.34 -11.05
N THR A 233 -1.92 -9.57 -10.06
CA THR A 233 -2.09 -8.12 -10.15
C THR A 233 -1.20 -7.42 -9.13
N TYR A 234 -0.32 -6.53 -9.60
CA TYR A 234 0.64 -5.82 -8.77
C TYR A 234 1.10 -4.50 -9.38
N PHE A 235 1.64 -3.63 -8.53
CA PHE A 235 2.31 -2.39 -8.91
C PHE A 235 3.60 -2.22 -8.10
N LEU A 236 4.74 -2.01 -8.75
CA LEU A 236 6.07 -1.98 -8.14
C LEU A 236 6.83 -0.73 -8.57
N VAL A 237 7.53 -0.12 -7.61
CA VAL A 237 8.50 0.96 -7.84
C VAL A 237 9.79 0.64 -7.11
N SER A 238 10.89 0.52 -7.86
CA SER A 238 12.22 0.31 -7.30
C SER A 238 12.79 1.60 -6.67
N GLU A 239 13.84 1.48 -5.86
CA GLU A 239 14.59 2.65 -5.36
C GLU A 239 15.31 3.41 -6.50
N THR A 240 15.60 2.74 -7.63
CA THR A 240 16.15 3.38 -8.85
C THR A 240 15.12 4.15 -9.66
N GLY A 241 13.84 4.11 -9.24
CA GLY A 241 12.74 4.80 -9.91
C GLY A 241 12.13 4.04 -11.10
N ASN A 242 12.54 2.79 -11.35
CA ASN A 242 11.88 1.94 -12.33
C ASN A 242 10.49 1.56 -11.82
N VAL A 243 9.52 1.56 -12.74
CA VAL A 243 8.13 1.24 -12.44
C VAL A 243 7.72 0.02 -13.26
N HIS A 244 7.14 -0.96 -12.59
CA HIS A 244 6.66 -2.21 -13.19
C HIS A 244 5.27 -2.51 -12.67
N TRP A 245 4.39 -3.01 -13.52
CA TRP A 245 3.03 -3.33 -13.12
C TRP A 245 2.45 -4.45 -13.97
N LYS A 246 1.50 -5.15 -13.38
CA LYS A 246 0.60 -6.07 -14.03
C LYS A 246 -0.78 -5.79 -13.48
N VAL A 247 -1.67 -5.25 -14.31
CA VAL A 247 -3.01 -4.79 -13.91
C VAL A 247 -4.02 -5.20 -14.98
N PRO A 248 -5.32 -5.24 -14.66
CA PRO A 248 -6.36 -5.42 -15.67
C PRO A 248 -6.20 -4.40 -16.81
N GLN A 249 -6.43 -4.84 -18.05
CA GLN A 249 -6.24 -4.00 -19.24
C GLN A 249 -7.09 -2.72 -19.19
N THR A 250 -8.22 -2.75 -18.49
CA THR A 250 -9.08 -1.58 -18.25
C THR A 250 -8.35 -0.44 -17.54
N TRP A 251 -7.27 -0.72 -16.82
CA TRP A 251 -6.50 0.27 -16.05
C TRP A 251 -5.19 0.68 -16.72
N ASP A 252 -4.80 0.05 -17.83
CA ASP A 252 -3.52 0.28 -18.50
C ASP A 252 -3.20 1.77 -18.67
N ASN A 253 -4.15 2.56 -19.18
CA ASN A 253 -3.95 3.99 -19.45
C ASN A 253 -3.73 4.78 -18.15
N VAL A 254 -4.49 4.47 -17.09
CA VAL A 254 -4.38 5.16 -15.80
C VAL A 254 -3.03 4.86 -15.15
N VAL A 255 -2.62 3.59 -15.13
CA VAL A 255 -1.34 3.18 -14.54
C VAL A 255 -0.17 3.72 -15.35
N GLU A 256 -0.28 3.75 -16.67
CA GLU A 256 0.73 4.34 -17.56
C GLU A 256 0.90 5.84 -17.30
N ASP A 257 -0.19 6.62 -17.25
CA ASP A 257 -0.13 8.06 -16.96
C ASP A 257 0.48 8.36 -15.60
N VAL A 258 0.09 7.61 -14.58
CA VAL A 258 0.64 7.72 -13.22
C VAL A 258 2.13 7.40 -13.21
N SER A 259 2.53 6.32 -13.88
CA SER A 259 3.93 5.89 -13.97
C SER A 259 4.79 6.92 -14.70
N ASN A 260 4.30 7.43 -15.84
CA ASN A 260 4.95 8.46 -16.64
C ASN A 260 5.21 9.72 -15.82
N THR A 261 4.22 10.11 -15.03
CA THR A 261 4.34 11.32 -14.25
C THR A 261 5.28 11.15 -13.06
N TYR A 262 5.24 9.99 -12.40
CA TYR A 262 6.22 9.68 -11.36
C TYR A 262 7.65 9.68 -11.90
N MET A 263 7.90 9.00 -13.03
CA MET A 263 9.22 8.95 -13.65
C MET A 263 9.72 10.34 -14.05
N THR A 264 8.84 11.19 -14.58
CA THR A 264 9.16 12.58 -14.91
C THR A 264 9.57 13.37 -13.67
N GLY A 265 8.79 13.29 -12.60
CA GLY A 265 9.09 13.96 -11.33
C GLY A 265 10.30 13.38 -10.59
N HIS A 266 10.63 12.10 -10.81
CA HIS A 266 11.82 11.47 -10.27
C HIS A 266 13.09 11.97 -10.98
N ARG A 267 13.08 12.00 -12.32
CA ARG A 267 14.19 12.50 -13.15
C ARG A 267 14.59 13.94 -12.83
N VAL A 268 13.58 14.81 -12.68
CA VAL A 268 13.81 16.22 -12.29
C VAL A 268 14.54 16.29 -10.95
N ARG A 269 14.19 15.43 -9.99
CA ARG A 269 14.80 15.42 -8.65
C ARG A 269 16.21 14.82 -8.62
N THR A 270 16.45 13.76 -9.38
CA THR A 270 17.78 13.12 -9.42
C THR A 270 18.76 13.83 -10.34
N GLY A 271 18.33 14.89 -11.05
CA GLY A 271 19.16 15.54 -12.08
C GLY A 271 19.49 14.60 -13.24
N SER A 272 18.79 13.46 -13.34
CA SER A 272 18.96 12.52 -14.43
C SER A 272 18.31 13.12 -15.68
N MET A 273 19.14 13.74 -16.52
CA MET A 273 18.76 14.14 -17.88
C MET A 273 18.06 12.97 -18.58
N PRO A 274 17.04 13.22 -19.43
CA PRO A 274 16.40 12.16 -20.18
C PRO A 274 17.47 11.46 -21.03
N MET A 275 17.84 10.24 -20.65
CA MET A 275 18.57 9.34 -21.54
C MET A 275 17.67 9.11 -22.75
N ASP A 276 18.22 9.34 -23.94
CA ASP A 276 17.57 9.11 -25.21
C ASP A 276 16.93 7.70 -25.25
N LYS A 277 15.60 7.68 -25.37
CA LYS A 277 14.69 6.63 -25.89
C LYS A 277 14.73 5.17 -25.41
N ASP A 278 15.71 4.70 -24.65
CA ASP A 278 15.73 3.30 -24.17
C ASP A 278 15.08 3.13 -22.78
N LEU A 279 13.91 3.72 -22.59
CA LEU A 279 13.01 3.25 -21.54
C LEU A 279 12.37 1.95 -22.02
N THR A 280 12.87 0.82 -21.53
CA THR A 280 12.17 -0.45 -21.65
C THR A 280 10.92 -0.41 -20.76
N TYR A 281 9.82 0.08 -21.33
CA TYR A 281 8.49 -0.28 -20.87
C TYR A 281 8.33 -1.77 -21.14
N SER A 282 8.63 -2.58 -20.14
CA SER A 282 8.25 -3.99 -20.19
C SER A 282 6.79 -4.08 -19.76
N LYS A 283 5.86 -3.68 -20.63
CA LYS A 283 4.59 -4.42 -20.68
C LYS A 283 5.01 -5.84 -21.04
N GLU A 284 4.67 -6.83 -20.21
CA GLU A 284 4.93 -8.22 -20.57
C GLU A 284 4.50 -8.45 -22.03
N PRO A 285 5.34 -9.10 -22.85
CA PRO A 285 5.00 -9.32 -24.24
C PRO A 285 3.64 -10.02 -24.28
N LYS A 286 2.65 -9.40 -24.94
CA LYS A 286 1.33 -10.02 -25.17
C LYS A 286 1.58 -11.45 -25.61
N GLN A 287 1.22 -12.43 -24.78
CA GLN A 287 1.42 -13.84 -25.10
C GLN A 287 0.78 -14.10 -26.46
N GLY A 288 1.62 -14.23 -27.49
CA GLY A 288 1.18 -14.72 -28.78
C GLY A 288 0.59 -16.10 -28.55
N LYS A 289 -0.56 -16.39 -29.17
CA LYS A 289 -1.23 -17.70 -29.12
C LYS A 289 -0.28 -18.81 -29.62
N GLY A 290 0.61 -19.26 -28.74
CA GLY A 290 1.49 -20.41 -28.94
C GLY A 290 0.74 -21.66 -28.52
N LYS A 291 0.65 -22.64 -29.42
CA LYS A 291 0.05 -23.95 -29.15
C LYS A 291 0.80 -24.62 -28.00
N ALA A 292 0.09 -24.95 -26.92
CA ALA A 292 0.64 -25.69 -25.79
C ALA A 292 0.99 -27.14 -26.20
N ASN A 293 2.20 -27.57 -25.83
CA ASN A 293 2.58 -28.98 -25.75
C ASN A 293 2.27 -29.48 -24.33
N PRO A 294 1.54 -30.60 -24.15
CA PRO A 294 1.27 -31.14 -22.83
C PRO A 294 2.44 -32.04 -22.41
N GLY A 295 3.14 -31.66 -21.35
CA GLY A 295 4.20 -32.52 -20.83
C GLY A 295 4.75 -32.08 -19.50
N THR A 296 4.37 -32.84 -18.46
CA THR A 296 5.10 -33.11 -17.21
C THR A 296 4.52 -32.46 -15.95
N MET A 297 3.47 -33.08 -15.41
CA MET A 297 3.12 -32.98 -13.99
C MET A 297 4.18 -33.70 -13.16
N THR A 298 4.83 -32.99 -12.23
CA THR A 298 5.53 -33.63 -11.10
C THR A 298 4.81 -33.28 -9.81
N LYS A 299 4.55 -34.35 -9.08
CA LYS A 299 3.74 -34.51 -7.88
C LYS A 299 4.49 -33.99 -6.65
N TRP A 300 3.86 -33.15 -5.83
CA TRP A 300 4.25 -32.94 -4.44
C TRP A 300 3.00 -32.93 -3.55
N LEU A 301 3.04 -33.75 -2.50
CA LEU A 301 2.05 -33.85 -1.42
C LEU A 301 2.80 -34.02 -0.10
N SER A 302 2.09 -33.64 0.98
CA SER A 302 2.41 -33.65 2.42
C SER A 302 3.10 -32.37 2.92
N GLY A 303 2.64 -31.69 3.99
CA GLY A 303 1.55 -31.94 4.92
C GLY A 303 1.93 -31.38 6.29
N ALA A 304 1.03 -30.65 6.98
CA ALA A 304 0.87 -30.62 8.44
C ALA A 304 -0.14 -29.54 8.85
N ASN A 305 -1.28 -29.96 9.39
CA ASN A 305 -2.14 -29.11 10.21
C ASN A 305 -1.53 -29.01 11.60
N ALA A 306 -1.20 -27.79 12.04
CA ALA A 306 -0.97 -27.48 13.45
C ALA A 306 -1.87 -26.32 13.84
N ALA A 307 -2.92 -26.62 14.61
CA ALA A 307 -3.72 -25.61 15.28
C ALA A 307 -2.87 -25.01 16.41
N LEU A 308 -2.39 -23.78 16.21
CA LEU A 308 -1.76 -22.95 17.24
C LEU A 308 -2.78 -21.94 17.74
N GLN A 309 -3.11 -22.00 19.03
CA GLN A 309 -3.79 -20.92 19.72
C GLN A 309 -2.87 -19.69 19.71
N VAL A 310 -3.30 -18.63 19.04
CA VAL A 310 -2.62 -17.34 19.01
C VAL A 310 -2.81 -16.67 20.37
N GLY A 311 -1.76 -16.66 21.18
CA GLY A 311 -1.67 -15.78 22.34
C GLY A 311 -1.43 -14.34 21.86
N GLN A 312 -2.22 -13.39 22.36
CA GLN A 312 -1.98 -11.97 22.15
C GLN A 312 -0.65 -11.57 22.80
N LEU A 313 0.39 -11.33 22.00
CA LEU A 313 1.62 -10.70 22.47
C LEU A 313 1.49 -9.20 22.22
N VAL A 314 1.21 -8.42 23.26
CA VAL A 314 1.40 -6.97 23.24
C VAL A 314 2.84 -6.72 23.66
N ILE A 315 3.71 -6.39 22.70
CA ILE A 315 5.05 -5.90 23.03
C ILE A 315 4.91 -4.38 23.15
N THR A 316 4.73 -3.88 24.37
CA THR A 316 5.02 -2.49 24.67
C THR A 316 6.54 -2.37 24.76
N ALA A 317 7.16 -1.66 23.81
CA ALA A 317 8.53 -1.20 24.02
C ALA A 317 8.46 -0.10 25.09
N ASP A 318 8.63 -0.46 26.36
CA ASP A 318 8.83 0.53 27.42
C ASP A 318 10.27 1.07 27.26
N PRO A 319 10.47 2.32 26.84
CA PRO A 319 11.81 2.88 26.68
C PRO A 319 12.49 3.16 28.04
N GLY A 320 11.82 2.87 29.17
CA GLY A 320 12.18 3.38 30.49
C GLY A 320 12.55 2.37 31.58
N GLN A 321 12.45 1.04 31.38
CA GLN A 321 12.77 0.08 32.45
C GLN A 321 13.66 -1.10 32.02
N CYS A 322 14.96 -0.84 31.99
CA CYS A 322 15.98 -1.86 32.24
C CYS A 322 16.35 -1.85 33.74
N GLN A 323 15.75 -2.74 34.53
CA GLN A 323 16.37 -3.20 35.77
C GLN A 323 16.69 -4.69 35.68
N HIS A 324 17.95 -4.98 35.98
CA HIS A 324 18.59 -6.29 36.00
C HIS A 324 17.80 -7.38 36.75
N GLN A 325 17.73 -8.55 36.14
CA GLN A 325 18.11 -9.81 36.78
C GLN A 325 18.95 -10.64 35.80
#